data_AF-A0A5A7WED7-F1
#
_entry.id   AF-A0A5A7WED7-F1
#
_cell.length_a   1.000
_cell.length_b   1.000
_cell.length_c   1.000
_cell.angle_alpha   90.00
_cell.angle_beta   90.00
_cell.angle_gamma   90.00
#
_symmetry.space_group_name_H-M   'P 1'
#
loop_
_entity.id
_entity.type
_entity.pdbx_description
1 polymer ?
#
loop_
_entity_poly.entity_id
_entity_poly.type
_entity_poly.pdbx_seq_one_letter_code
_entity_poly.pdbx_strand_id
1 'polypeptide(L)'
;MIRRLLGTAAVVAVMALPAIAQAQGVPGGIERGARDGERAAGPVGAIVGGTIGGVVGGVAGVLGVDDRPRFRNYVVEQRRPSYTYSNEVRVGAVLPESGVTYYEVPAEYNSAREYRYTVVNGRTVLVEPRTHRIVEVID
;
A
#
# COMPACT_ATOMS: atom_id res chain seq x y z
N MET A 1 -39.90 -56.63 26.18
CA MET A 1 -38.48 -56.24 25.96
C MET A 1 -38.46 -54.90 25.25
N ILE A 2 -38.15 -53.85 26.02
CA ILE A 2 -37.96 -52.46 25.58
C ILE A 2 -36.60 -52.34 24.90
N ARG A 3 -36.52 -51.77 23.69
CA ARG A 3 -35.36 -51.01 23.17
C ARG A 3 -35.58 -50.54 21.73
N ARG A 4 -35.12 -49.31 21.46
CA ARG A 4 -34.99 -48.60 20.17
C ARG A 4 -36.13 -47.64 19.79
N LEU A 5 -36.38 -46.66 20.67
CA LEU A 5 -36.94 -45.35 20.31
C LEU A 5 -35.92 -44.24 20.63
N LEU A 6 -34.69 -44.37 20.10
CA LEU A 6 -33.69 -43.31 20.07
C LEU A 6 -33.10 -43.29 18.66
N GLY A 7 -33.68 -42.50 17.76
CA GLY A 7 -33.17 -42.43 16.39
C GLY A 7 -33.78 -41.35 15.49
N THR A 8 -34.76 -40.58 15.97
CA THR A 8 -35.50 -39.62 15.13
C THR A 8 -35.43 -38.17 15.61
N ALA A 9 -34.43 -37.82 16.42
CA ALA A 9 -34.25 -36.46 16.95
C ALA A 9 -32.96 -35.75 16.48
N ALA A 10 -32.25 -36.26 15.46
CA ALA A 10 -30.92 -35.78 15.08
C ALA A 10 -30.73 -35.46 13.58
N VAL A 11 -31.78 -35.04 12.86
CA VAL A 11 -31.68 -34.78 11.40
C VAL A 11 -32.03 -33.34 10.97
N VAL A 12 -32.42 -32.43 11.88
CA VAL A 12 -32.78 -31.04 11.48
C VAL A 12 -31.75 -29.98 11.90
N ALA A 13 -30.66 -30.33 12.58
CA ALA A 13 -29.68 -29.38 13.11
C ALA A 13 -28.43 -29.15 12.22
N VAL A 14 -28.58 -29.12 10.88
CA VAL A 14 -27.44 -28.88 9.94
C VAL A 14 -27.68 -27.70 8.98
N MET A 15 -28.63 -26.81 9.27
CA MET A 15 -28.95 -25.65 8.41
C MET A 15 -28.55 -24.30 9.03
N ALA A 16 -27.53 -24.28 9.89
CA ALA A 16 -27.00 -23.04 10.48
C ALA A 16 -25.49 -23.08 10.66
N LEU A 17 -24.75 -23.50 9.63
CA LEU A 17 -23.31 -23.25 9.58
C LEU A 17 -23.11 -21.80 9.11
N PRO A 18 -22.56 -20.89 9.93
CA PRO A 18 -21.96 -19.69 9.38
C PRO A 18 -20.85 -20.18 8.46
N ALA A 19 -20.91 -19.83 7.18
CA ALA A 19 -19.79 -19.98 6.27
C ALA A 19 -18.68 -19.04 6.76
N ILE A 20 -17.91 -19.50 7.75
CA ILE A 20 -16.64 -18.89 8.12
C ILE A 20 -15.76 -19.13 6.90
N ALA A 21 -15.71 -18.13 6.03
CA ALA A 21 -14.72 -18.04 4.99
C ALA A 21 -13.36 -18.09 5.67
N GLN A 22 -12.76 -19.28 5.65
CA GLN A 22 -11.38 -19.51 6.04
C GLN A 22 -10.53 -18.66 5.12
N ALA A 23 -10.06 -17.50 5.61
CA ALA A 23 -8.91 -16.80 5.06
C ALA A 23 -7.65 -17.64 5.38
N GLN A 24 -7.60 -18.87 4.89
CA GLN A 24 -6.36 -19.61 4.78
C GLN A 24 -5.79 -19.24 3.42
N GLY A 25 -4.78 -18.38 3.44
CA GLY A 25 -4.12 -17.84 2.26
C GLY A 25 -3.88 -18.92 1.22
N VAL A 26 -4.58 -18.80 0.09
CA VAL A 26 -4.44 -19.67 -1.07
C VAL A 26 -3.09 -19.35 -1.71
N PRO A 27 -2.16 -20.32 -1.80
CA PRO A 27 -1.00 -20.16 -2.68
C PRO A 27 -1.54 -20.00 -4.11
N GLY A 28 -1.40 -18.80 -4.69
CA GLY A 28 -1.90 -18.46 -6.03
C GLY A 28 -3.04 -17.43 -6.10
N GLY A 29 -3.51 -16.89 -4.98
CA GLY A 29 -4.51 -15.80 -4.98
C GLY A 29 -4.00 -14.49 -5.61
N ILE A 30 -2.71 -14.20 -5.43
CA ILE A 30 -2.06 -12.98 -5.95
C ILE A 30 -1.94 -13.03 -7.48
N GLU A 31 -1.55 -14.17 -8.07
CA GLU A 31 -1.38 -14.30 -9.52
C GLU A 31 -2.70 -14.20 -10.28
N ARG A 32 -3.80 -14.70 -9.69
CA ARG A 32 -5.13 -14.60 -10.31
C ARG A 32 -5.65 -13.16 -10.27
N GLY A 33 -5.50 -12.47 -9.13
CA GLY A 33 -5.89 -11.07 -9.00
C GLY A 33 -5.12 -10.13 -9.94
N ALA A 34 -3.81 -10.36 -10.11
CA ALA A 34 -2.99 -9.58 -11.04
C ALA A 34 -3.41 -9.76 -12.50
N ARG A 35 -3.63 -11.01 -12.95
CA ARG A 35 -4.06 -11.31 -14.33
C ARG A 35 -5.45 -10.76 -14.65
N ASP A 36 -6.38 -10.85 -13.70
CA ASP A 36 -7.74 -10.35 -13.90
C ASP A 36 -7.78 -8.81 -13.81
N GLY A 37 -6.92 -8.21 -12.97
CA GLY A 37 -6.71 -6.76 -12.91
C GLY A 37 -6.07 -6.17 -14.18
N GLU A 38 -5.06 -6.82 -14.75
CA GLU A 38 -4.47 -6.43 -16.04
C GLU A 38 -5.50 -6.45 -17.17
N ARG A 39 -6.35 -7.48 -17.22
CA ARG A 39 -7.39 -7.58 -18.26
C ARG A 39 -8.48 -6.54 -18.11
N ALA A 40 -8.87 -6.21 -16.88
CA ALA A 40 -9.98 -5.30 -16.62
C ALA A 40 -9.60 -3.82 -16.75
N ALA A 41 -8.37 -3.43 -16.39
CA ALA A 41 -7.97 -2.02 -16.30
C ALA A 41 -6.59 -1.72 -16.94
N GLY A 42 -6.05 -2.65 -17.73
CA GLY A 42 -4.73 -2.51 -18.36
C GLY A 42 -3.61 -2.50 -17.33
N PRO A 43 -2.39 -2.04 -17.68
CA PRO A 43 -1.23 -2.06 -16.78
C PRO A 43 -1.43 -1.28 -15.47
N VAL A 44 -2.45 -0.43 -15.37
CA VAL A 44 -2.83 0.27 -14.13
C VAL A 44 -3.70 -0.59 -13.21
N GLY A 45 -4.46 -1.54 -13.77
CA GLY A 45 -5.42 -2.40 -13.06
C GLY A 45 -4.80 -3.45 -12.15
N ALA A 46 -3.57 -3.89 -12.44
CA ALA A 46 -2.83 -4.82 -11.59
C ALA A 46 -2.43 -4.21 -10.23
N ILE A 47 -2.39 -2.88 -10.13
CA ILE A 47 -1.91 -2.15 -8.94
C ILE A 47 -3.05 -1.89 -7.94
N VAL A 48 -4.32 -1.90 -8.40
CA VAL A 48 -5.48 -1.41 -7.64
C VAL A 48 -6.35 -2.56 -7.07
N GLY A 49 -5.90 -3.81 -7.19
CA GLY A 49 -6.63 -4.99 -6.73
C GLY A 49 -6.34 -5.43 -5.28
N GLY A 50 -6.08 -4.50 -4.36
CA GLY A 50 -5.70 -4.82 -2.98
C GLY A 50 -6.28 -3.84 -1.96
N THR A 51 -7.42 -4.21 -1.38
CA THR A 51 -7.89 -3.87 -0.03
C THR A 51 -7.86 -2.39 0.40
N ILE A 52 -9.07 -1.85 0.55
CA ILE A 52 -9.37 -0.64 1.30
C ILE A 52 -8.63 -0.69 2.66
N GLY A 53 -7.65 0.20 2.86
CA GLY A 53 -6.99 0.45 4.15
C GLY A 53 -5.80 -0.45 4.48
N GLY A 54 -4.59 0.00 4.12
CA GLY A 54 -3.32 -0.59 4.54
C GLY A 54 -2.53 -1.20 3.38
N VAL A 55 -1.23 -0.97 3.38
CA VAL A 55 -0.22 -1.67 2.56
C VAL A 55 -0.31 -1.55 1.03
N VAL A 56 -0.18 -0.33 0.48
CA VAL A 56 0.37 -0.20 -0.89
C VAL A 56 1.84 0.20 -0.78
N GLY A 57 2.66 -0.84 -0.78
CA GLY A 57 4.10 -0.82 -0.58
C GLY A 57 4.48 -2.24 -0.17
N GLY A 58 4.33 -3.19 -1.10
CA GLY A 58 4.78 -4.57 -0.92
C GLY A 58 6.26 -4.56 -0.56
N VAL A 59 6.51 -4.64 0.75
CA VAL A 59 7.77 -4.77 1.48
C VAL A 59 8.91 -3.79 1.21
N ALA A 60 9.03 -3.08 0.07
CA ALA A 60 10.27 -2.35 -0.23
C ALA A 60 10.18 -0.93 -0.82
N GLY A 61 8.99 -0.33 -1.04
CA GLY A 61 8.89 1.05 -1.57
C GLY A 61 9.73 1.32 -2.83
N VAL A 62 9.92 2.59 -3.20
CA VAL A 62 11.01 3.03 -4.09
C VAL A 62 12.33 2.97 -3.32
N LEU A 63 12.31 3.43 -2.07
CA LEU A 63 13.40 3.22 -1.13
C LEU A 63 13.26 1.84 -0.49
N GLY A 64 14.17 0.94 -0.85
CA GLY A 64 14.28 -0.40 -0.29
C GLY A 64 14.26 -0.41 1.25
N VAL A 65 13.98 -1.58 1.83
CA VAL A 65 13.87 -1.79 3.29
C VAL A 65 15.05 -1.21 4.08
N ASP A 66 16.26 -1.29 3.53
CA ASP A 66 17.48 -0.85 4.19
C ASP A 66 17.72 0.66 4.04
N ASP A 67 17.33 1.23 2.91
CA ASP A 67 17.62 2.63 2.56
C ASP A 67 16.60 3.61 3.16
N ARG A 68 15.35 3.19 3.30
CA ARG A 68 14.26 4.02 3.84
C ARG A 68 14.58 4.67 5.20
N PRO A 69 15.03 3.94 6.24
CA PRO A 69 15.36 4.56 7.53
C PRO A 69 16.57 5.51 7.45
N ARG A 70 17.58 5.19 6.64
CA ARG A 70 18.72 6.08 6.40
C ARG A 70 18.29 7.38 5.72
N PHE A 71 17.47 7.27 4.68
CA PHE A 71 17.00 8.44 3.93
C PHE A 71 16.13 9.35 4.80
N ARG A 72 15.27 8.79 5.63
CA ARG A 72 14.52 9.54 6.64
C ARG A 72 15.44 10.37 7.54
N ASN A 73 16.47 9.73 8.12
CA ASN A 73 17.40 10.42 9.02
C ASN A 73 18.13 11.54 8.28
N TYR A 74 18.58 11.28 7.05
CA TYR A 74 19.15 12.30 6.17
C TYR A 74 18.22 13.51 6.01
N VAL A 75 16.93 13.31 5.70
CA VAL A 75 15.99 14.42 5.52
C VAL A 75 15.77 15.21 6.83
N VAL A 76 15.69 14.51 7.96
CA VAL A 76 15.56 15.14 9.29
C VAL A 76 16.78 16.00 9.61
N GLU A 77 17.99 15.50 9.34
CA GLU A 77 19.25 16.23 9.54
C GLU A 77 19.35 17.47 8.65
N GLN A 78 18.85 17.39 7.42
CA GLN A 78 18.83 18.53 6.49
C GLN A 78 17.87 19.66 6.92
N ARG A 79 16.95 19.40 7.86
CA ARG A 79 15.99 20.37 8.40
C ARG A 79 15.27 21.18 7.31
N ARG A 80 14.84 20.49 6.25
CA ARG A 80 14.14 21.14 5.13
C ARG A 80 12.80 21.74 5.60
N PRO A 81 12.41 22.91 5.09
CA PRO A 81 11.12 23.50 5.42
C PRO A 81 9.98 22.58 4.97
N SER A 82 8.97 22.42 5.82
CA SER A 82 7.77 21.68 5.47
C SER A 82 6.78 22.59 4.77
N TYR A 83 6.31 22.18 3.60
CA TYR A 83 5.17 22.79 2.95
C TYR A 83 3.87 22.40 3.66
N THR A 84 2.93 23.34 3.80
CA THR A 84 1.60 23.05 4.34
C THR A 84 0.65 22.74 3.20
N TYR A 85 0.13 21.52 3.17
CA TYR A 85 -0.79 21.03 2.15
C TYR A 85 -2.15 20.76 2.77
N SER A 86 -3.19 21.35 2.19
CA SER A 86 -4.56 21.25 2.72
C SER A 86 -5.21 19.89 2.47
N ASN A 87 -4.78 19.16 1.43
CA ASN A 87 -5.32 17.84 1.15
C ASN A 87 -4.51 16.75 1.87
N GLU A 88 -5.03 15.53 1.81
CA GLU A 88 -4.35 14.37 2.37
C GLU A 88 -3.03 14.06 1.64
N VAL A 89 -1.96 13.86 2.42
CA VAL A 89 -0.66 13.43 1.93
C VAL A 89 -0.67 11.91 1.77
N ARG A 90 -0.90 11.44 0.55
CA ARG A 90 -0.97 10.01 0.19
C ARG A 90 -0.35 9.72 -1.17
N VAL A 91 0.04 8.47 -1.38
CA VAL A 91 0.54 7.99 -2.67
C VAL A 91 -0.50 8.24 -3.77
N GLY A 92 -0.03 8.70 -4.92
CA GLY A 92 -0.83 9.07 -6.08
C GLY A 92 -1.33 10.51 -6.09
N ALA A 93 -1.31 11.21 -4.94
CA ALA A 93 -1.67 12.63 -4.87
C ALA A 93 -0.64 13.50 -5.60
N VAL A 94 -1.10 14.59 -6.20
CA VAL A 94 -0.26 15.52 -6.97
C VAL A 94 -0.03 16.78 -6.15
N LEU A 95 1.24 17.14 -5.94
CA LEU A 95 1.62 18.36 -5.24
C LEU A 95 1.61 19.57 -6.18
N PRO A 96 1.33 20.79 -5.67
CA PRO A 96 1.36 22.01 -6.48
C PRO A 96 2.73 22.29 -7.09
N GLU A 97 2.77 22.73 -8.35
CA GLU A 97 4.02 23.08 -9.04
C GLU A 97 4.72 24.31 -8.42
N SER A 98 3.95 25.21 -7.81
CA SER A 98 4.44 26.44 -7.19
C SER A 98 4.36 26.38 -5.67
N GLY A 99 5.39 26.90 -5.00
CA GLY A 99 5.43 27.04 -3.53
C GLY A 99 5.96 25.81 -2.79
N VAL A 100 5.99 24.64 -3.44
CA VAL A 100 6.71 23.45 -2.95
C VAL A 100 8.13 23.48 -3.47
N THR A 101 9.11 23.29 -2.58
CA THR A 101 10.51 23.10 -2.99
C THR A 101 10.80 21.61 -3.16
N TYR A 102 11.31 21.24 -4.33
CA TYR A 102 11.67 19.87 -4.67
C TYR A 102 13.19 19.69 -4.65
N TYR A 103 13.67 18.75 -3.85
CA TYR A 103 15.09 18.47 -3.65
C TYR A 103 15.48 17.19 -4.39
N GLU A 104 16.74 17.11 -4.80
CA GLU A 104 17.30 15.90 -5.42
C GLU A 104 17.58 14.85 -4.37
N VAL A 105 17.26 13.60 -4.68
CA VAL A 105 17.65 12.46 -3.85
C VAL A 105 19.17 12.25 -4.01
N PRO A 106 19.94 12.14 -2.91
CA PRO A 106 21.39 11.90 -3.00
C PRO A 106 21.73 10.63 -3.77
N ALA A 107 22.87 10.66 -4.47
CA ALA A 107 23.29 9.59 -5.37
C ALA A 107 23.54 8.22 -4.70
N GLU A 108 23.73 8.20 -3.38
CA GLU A 108 23.85 6.96 -2.60
C GLU A 108 22.55 6.13 -2.55
N TYR A 109 21.38 6.75 -2.75
CA TYR A 109 20.08 6.09 -2.75
C TYR A 109 19.65 5.69 -4.17
N ASN A 110 20.39 4.74 -4.77
CA ASN A 110 20.29 4.43 -6.20
C ASN A 110 18.86 4.22 -6.72
N SER A 111 18.02 3.50 -5.97
CA SER A 111 16.64 3.19 -6.34
C SER A 111 15.73 4.41 -6.46
N ALA A 112 16.09 5.52 -5.78
CA ALA A 112 15.29 6.73 -5.71
C ALA A 112 15.90 7.93 -6.47
N ARG A 113 17.04 7.75 -7.17
CA ARG A 113 17.78 8.85 -7.84
C ARG A 113 17.00 9.56 -8.94
N GLU A 114 16.05 8.87 -9.55
CA GLU A 114 15.19 9.42 -10.61
C GLU A 114 14.05 10.28 -10.04
N TYR A 115 13.86 10.26 -8.72
CA TYR A 115 12.79 10.98 -8.03
C TYR A 115 13.31 12.24 -7.36
N ARG A 116 12.38 13.11 -6.99
CA ARG A 116 12.62 14.24 -6.09
C ARG A 116 12.03 13.92 -4.73
N TYR A 117 12.51 14.60 -3.70
CA TYR A 117 11.90 14.55 -2.38
C TYR A 117 11.50 15.93 -1.90
N THR A 118 10.51 15.97 -1.01
CA THR A 118 10.11 17.19 -0.30
C THR A 118 9.49 16.82 1.05
N VAL A 119 9.27 17.82 1.90
CA VAL A 119 8.63 17.65 3.21
C VAL A 119 7.28 18.36 3.16
N VAL A 120 6.21 17.60 3.41
CA VAL A 120 4.83 18.10 3.36
C VAL A 120 4.10 17.70 4.64
N ASN A 121 3.51 18.67 5.33
CA ASN A 121 2.87 18.46 6.64
C ASN A 121 3.74 17.67 7.63
N GLY A 122 5.06 17.91 7.61
CA GLY A 122 6.04 17.21 8.45
C GLY A 122 6.42 15.80 7.99
N ARG A 123 5.87 15.32 6.87
CA ARG A 123 6.14 13.99 6.31
C ARG A 123 7.05 14.11 5.10
N THR A 124 8.04 13.23 5.03
CA THR A 124 8.92 13.14 3.86
C THR A 124 8.21 12.36 2.77
N VAL A 125 8.19 12.89 1.56
CA VAL A 125 7.58 12.23 0.40
C VAL A 125 8.54 12.20 -0.78
N LEU A 126 8.51 11.10 -1.53
CA LEU A 126 9.11 11.00 -2.86
C LEU A 126 8.08 11.35 -3.91
N VAL A 127 8.52 12.08 -4.92
CA VAL A 127 7.68 12.54 -6.02
C VAL A 127 8.33 12.32 -7.37
N GLU A 128 7.48 12.04 -8.35
CA GLU A 128 7.84 12.02 -9.76
C GLU A 128 8.21 13.45 -10.21
N PRO A 129 9.40 13.70 -10.79
CA PRO A 129 9.85 15.06 -11.10
C PRO A 129 9.00 15.79 -12.14
N ARG A 130 8.36 15.04 -13.06
CA ARG A 130 7.59 15.62 -14.17
C ARG A 130 6.15 15.93 -13.82
N THR A 131 5.56 15.15 -12.90
CA THR A 131 4.13 15.23 -12.58
C THR A 131 3.86 15.68 -11.16
N HIS A 132 4.91 15.80 -10.33
CA HIS A 132 4.83 16.06 -8.89
C HIS A 132 3.88 15.11 -8.14
N ARG A 133 3.63 13.94 -8.71
CA ARG A 133 2.86 12.88 -8.09
C ARG A 133 3.69 12.23 -7.00
N ILE A 134 3.11 12.11 -5.81
CA ILE A 134 3.69 11.36 -4.70
C ILE A 134 3.71 9.88 -5.08
N VAL A 135 4.90 9.29 -5.08
CA VAL A 135 5.10 7.86 -5.34
C VAL A 135 5.31 7.08 -4.05
N GLU A 136 5.80 7.75 -3.00
CA GLU A 136 6.05 7.14 -1.70
C GLU A 136 5.95 8.17 -0.56
N VAL A 137 5.40 7.75 0.58
CA VAL A 137 5.42 8.50 1.84
C VAL A 137 6.35 7.76 2.81
N ILE A 138 7.29 8.48 3.41
CA ILE A 138 8.33 7.93 4.28
C ILE A 138 7.98 8.28 5.74
N ASP A 139 7.38 7.31 6.44
CA ASP A 139 6.83 7.39 7.80
C ASP A 139 7.63 6.69 8.89
#